data_AF-A0A2D6ANC7-F1
#
_entry.id   AF-A0A2D6ANC7-F1
#
_cell.length_a   1.000
_cell.length_b   1.000
_cell.length_c   1.000
_cell.angle_alpha   90.00
_cell.angle_beta   90.00
_cell.angle_gamma   90.00
#
_symmetry.space_group_name_H-M   'P 1'
#
loop_
_entity.id
_entity.type
_entity.pdbx_description
1 polymer ?
#
loop_
_entity_poly.entity_id
_entity_poly.type
_entity_poly.pdbx_seq_one_letter_code
_entity_poly.pdbx_strand_id
1 'polypeptide(L)'
;RVYAPIIVRGEEDKGVQIWGFGKMVYQSLLNIMLDEDYGDITDPESGRDVKVACNREAGRKWATTTVRPRGRVSDLSSNKKQGSEWMTNIPDPTKMYECRSYDELTKIVNDWLNADTDDDSTGTSMGGPADKPSTSDSTGSGYKSLDAAFADLMD
;
A
#
# COMPACT_ATOMS: atom_id res chain seq x y z
N ARG A 1 -2.00 -4.19 -0.01
CA ARG A 1 -2.67 -4.01 -1.33
C ARG A 1 -3.71 -5.12 -1.47
N VAL A 2 -4.75 -4.92 -2.27
CA VAL A 2 -5.73 -5.95 -2.63
C VAL A 2 -5.48 -6.36 -4.07
N TYR A 3 -5.63 -7.64 -4.37
CA TYR A 3 -5.48 -8.19 -5.72
C TYR A 3 -6.78 -8.89 -6.12
N ALA A 4 -7.26 -8.64 -7.33
CA ALA A 4 -8.41 -9.32 -7.89
C ALA A 4 -8.15 -9.74 -9.35
N PRO A 5 -8.63 -10.91 -9.78
CA PRO A 5 -8.67 -11.25 -11.19
C PRO A 5 -9.69 -10.38 -11.91
N ILE A 6 -9.32 -9.85 -13.07
CA ILE A 6 -10.15 -8.99 -13.90
C ILE A 6 -10.05 -9.37 -15.38
N ILE A 7 -11.08 -9.00 -16.12
CA ILE A 7 -11.06 -8.95 -17.58
C ILE A 7 -11.14 -7.48 -18.00
N VAL A 8 -10.24 -7.06 -18.87
CA VAL A 8 -10.23 -5.69 -19.39
C VAL A 8 -11.05 -5.64 -20.68
N ARG A 9 -12.16 -4.90 -20.65
CA ARG A 9 -13.01 -4.73 -21.84
C ARG A 9 -12.22 -4.08 -22.98
N GLY A 10 -12.22 -4.73 -24.14
CA GLY A 10 -11.42 -4.34 -25.31
C GLY A 10 -10.04 -5.00 -25.39
N GLU A 11 -9.61 -5.72 -24.35
CA GLU A 11 -8.37 -6.52 -24.32
C GLU A 11 -8.65 -7.95 -23.84
N GLU A 12 -9.80 -8.50 -24.25
CA GLU A 12 -10.29 -9.82 -23.84
C GLU A 12 -9.36 -10.96 -24.35
N ASP A 13 -8.58 -10.70 -25.39
CA ASP A 13 -7.56 -11.58 -25.95
C ASP A 13 -6.40 -11.85 -24.97
N LYS A 14 -6.12 -10.92 -24.05
CA LYS A 14 -5.10 -11.09 -23.00
C LYS A 14 -5.56 -12.01 -21.87
N GLY A 15 -6.85 -12.36 -21.83
CA GLY A 15 -7.44 -13.22 -20.80
C GLY A 15 -7.45 -12.57 -19.42
N VAL A 16 -7.48 -13.42 -18.37
CA VAL A 16 -7.57 -13.00 -16.97
C VAL A 16 -6.28 -12.33 -16.53
N GLN A 17 -6.40 -11.09 -16.04
CA GLN A 17 -5.28 -10.31 -15.50
C GLN A 17 -5.47 -10.10 -14.00
N ILE A 18 -4.37 -10.00 -13.25
CA ILE A 18 -4.43 -9.62 -11.84
C ILE A 18 -4.28 -8.11 -11.70
N TRP A 19 -5.27 -7.49 -11.10
CA TRP A 19 -5.23 -6.06 -10.78
C TRP A 19 -4.97 -5.83 -9.31
N GLY A 20 -3.86 -5.14 -9.01
CA GLY A 20 -3.52 -4.68 -7.67
C GLY A 20 -4.02 -3.26 -7.42
N PHE A 21 -4.84 -3.06 -6.39
CA PHE A 21 -5.39 -1.76 -6.03
C PHE A 21 -5.34 -1.47 -4.52
N GLY A 22 -5.52 -0.19 -4.19
CA GLY A 22 -5.45 0.34 -2.83
C GLY A 22 -6.79 0.31 -2.10
N LYS A 23 -6.74 0.65 -0.80
CA LYS A 23 -7.91 0.68 0.10
C LYS A 23 -9.09 1.49 -0.47
N MET A 24 -8.82 2.67 -1.04
CA MET A 24 -9.88 3.56 -1.55
C MET A 24 -10.70 2.92 -2.68
N VAL A 25 -10.03 2.19 -3.57
CA VAL A 25 -10.68 1.45 -4.65
C VAL A 25 -11.48 0.27 -4.09
N TYR A 26 -10.89 -0.48 -3.16
CA TYR A 26 -11.57 -1.59 -2.49
C TYR A 26 -12.86 -1.14 -1.80
N GLN A 27 -12.81 -0.06 -1.03
CA GLN A 27 -13.97 0.50 -0.36
C GLN A 27 -15.03 0.98 -1.37
N SER A 28 -14.60 1.58 -2.49
CA SER A 28 -15.52 2.00 -3.55
C SER A 28 -16.24 0.80 -4.18
N LEU A 29 -15.53 -0.30 -4.43
CA LEU A 29 -16.12 -1.53 -4.98
C LEU A 29 -17.12 -2.17 -4.01
N LEU A 30 -16.79 -2.25 -2.73
CA LEU A 30 -17.71 -2.76 -1.71
C LEU A 30 -18.97 -1.91 -1.61
N ASN A 31 -18.84 -0.59 -1.62
CA ASN A 31 -19.99 0.30 -1.59
C ASN A 31 -20.92 0.10 -2.79
N ILE A 32 -20.37 -0.23 -3.96
CA ILE A 32 -21.17 -0.55 -5.16
C ILE A 32 -21.92 -1.88 -4.95
N MET A 33 -21.29 -2.90 -4.37
CA MET A 33 -21.91 -4.20 -4.13
C MET A 33 -22.99 -4.17 -3.04
N LEU A 34 -22.88 -3.24 -2.09
CA LEU A 34 -23.85 -3.05 -1.01
C LEU A 34 -25.08 -2.23 -1.44
N ASP A 35 -25.01 -1.61 -2.62
CA ASP A 35 -26.12 -0.85 -3.19
C ASP A 35 -27.12 -1.81 -3.85
N GLU A 36 -28.38 -1.77 -3.39
CA GLU A 36 -29.46 -2.64 -3.85
C GLU A 36 -29.73 -2.49 -5.35
N ASP A 37 -29.47 -1.32 -5.94
CA ASP A 37 -29.69 -1.05 -7.37
C ASP A 37 -28.65 -1.74 -8.27
N TYR A 38 -27.46 -2.00 -7.74
CA TYR A 38 -26.36 -2.59 -8.50
C TYR A 38 -26.20 -4.08 -8.24
N GLY A 39 -26.37 -4.53 -7.00
CA GLY A 39 -26.20 -5.93 -6.60
C GLY A 39 -24.76 -6.43 -6.76
N ASP A 40 -24.61 -7.74 -6.99
CA ASP A 40 -23.30 -8.35 -7.19
C ASP A 40 -22.71 -8.04 -8.58
N ILE A 41 -21.81 -7.07 -8.63
CA ILE A 41 -21.12 -6.68 -9.86
C ILE A 41 -20.12 -7.73 -10.38
N THR A 42 -19.81 -8.77 -9.62
CA THR A 42 -18.86 -9.83 -10.01
C THR A 42 -19.52 -11.05 -10.64
N ASP A 43 -20.85 -11.10 -10.67
CA ASP A 43 -21.58 -12.21 -11.27
C ASP A 43 -21.31 -12.32 -12.78
N PRO A 44 -20.97 -13.52 -13.30
CA PRO A 44 -20.58 -13.68 -14.70
C PRO A 44 -21.75 -13.59 -15.70
N GLU A 45 -23.00 -13.69 -15.26
CA GLU A 45 -24.20 -13.64 -16.13
C GLU A 45 -25.01 -12.35 -15.94
N SER A 46 -25.03 -11.81 -14.72
CA SER A 46 -25.88 -10.70 -14.29
C SER A 46 -25.11 -9.54 -13.64
N GLY A 47 -23.78 -9.60 -13.66
CA GLY A 47 -22.90 -8.56 -13.15
C GLY A 47 -22.81 -7.33 -14.04
N ARG A 48 -21.89 -6.44 -13.68
CA ARG A 48 -21.76 -5.12 -14.32
C ARG A 48 -20.31 -4.76 -14.52
N ASP A 49 -20.02 -4.23 -15.70
CA ASP A 49 -18.71 -3.63 -15.96
C ASP A 49 -18.45 -2.44 -15.05
N VAL A 50 -17.20 -2.28 -14.64
CA VAL A 50 -16.76 -1.18 -13.79
C VAL A 50 -15.82 -0.27 -14.58
N LYS A 51 -16.12 1.04 -14.58
CA LYS A 51 -15.23 2.04 -15.16
C LYS A 51 -14.29 2.57 -14.07
N VAL A 52 -13.00 2.42 -14.30
CA VAL A 52 -11.93 2.96 -13.46
C VAL A 52 -11.32 4.16 -14.17
N ALA A 53 -11.21 5.29 -13.47
CA ALA A 53 -10.59 6.50 -13.99
C ALA A 53 -9.61 7.08 -12.99
N CYS A 54 -8.37 7.31 -13.42
CA CYS A 54 -7.36 8.01 -12.65
C CYS A 54 -7.30 9.47 -13.12
N ASN A 55 -7.66 10.40 -12.23
CA ASN A 55 -7.61 11.83 -12.51
C ASN A 55 -6.57 12.51 -11.60
N ARG A 56 -5.79 13.42 -12.16
CA ARG A 56 -4.88 14.29 -11.42
C ARG A 56 -5.35 15.73 -11.60
N GLU A 57 -6.13 16.20 -10.65
CA GLU A 57 -6.59 17.60 -10.61
C GLU A 57 -5.39 18.55 -10.47
N ALA A 58 -5.46 19.70 -11.13
CA ALA A 58 -4.46 20.74 -11.02
C ALA A 58 -4.28 21.16 -9.55
N GLY A 59 -3.04 21.20 -9.08
CA GLY A 59 -2.71 21.51 -7.68
C GLY A 59 -2.65 20.31 -6.74
N ARG A 60 -3.12 19.11 -7.13
CA ARG A 60 -2.91 17.88 -6.33
C ARG A 60 -1.58 17.22 -6.65
N LYS A 61 -0.85 16.84 -5.59
CA LYS A 61 0.42 16.09 -5.71
C LYS A 61 0.22 14.67 -6.25
N TRP A 62 -0.90 14.03 -5.91
CA TRP A 62 -1.19 12.63 -6.24
C TRP A 62 -2.49 12.49 -7.04
N ALA A 63 -2.52 11.50 -7.92
CA ALA A 63 -3.72 11.16 -8.69
C ALA A 63 -4.77 10.48 -7.80
N THR A 64 -6.04 10.72 -8.10
CA THR A 64 -7.17 10.07 -7.45
C THR A 64 -7.79 9.06 -8.40
N THR A 65 -7.95 7.82 -7.94
CA THR A 65 -8.66 6.78 -8.68
C THR A 65 -10.13 6.79 -8.29
N THR A 66 -11.00 6.93 -9.27
CA THR A 66 -12.45 6.88 -9.13
C THR A 66 -12.99 5.63 -9.82
N VAL A 67 -13.99 5.01 -9.21
CA VAL A 67 -14.57 3.75 -9.66
C VAL A 67 -16.07 3.94 -9.73
N ARG A 68 -16.67 3.63 -10.89
CA ARG A 68 -18.11 3.79 -11.13
C ARG A 68 -18.67 2.55 -11.85
N PRO A 69 -19.79 1.98 -11.41
CA PRO A 69 -20.44 0.90 -12.14
C PRO A 69 -21.04 1.43 -13.43
N ARG A 70 -21.13 0.56 -14.45
CA ARG A 70 -21.91 0.84 -15.65
C ARG A 70 -23.38 0.53 -15.37
N GLY A 71 -24.27 1.39 -15.87
CA GLY A 71 -25.71 1.24 -15.64
C GLY A 71 -26.34 0.03 -16.33
N ARG A 72 -25.68 -0.55 -17.33
CA ARG A 72 -26.13 -1.75 -18.06
C ARG A 72 -25.45 -2.99 -17.49
N VAL A 73 -26.25 -4.03 -17.21
CA VAL A 73 -25.79 -5.39 -16.91
C VAL A 73 -25.14 -6.00 -18.15
N SER A 74 -24.03 -6.70 -17.95
CA SER A 74 -23.29 -7.35 -19.04
C SER A 74 -22.70 -8.68 -18.60
N ASP A 75 -22.92 -9.70 -19.42
CA ASP A 75 -22.28 -11.00 -19.27
C ASP A 75 -20.75 -10.86 -19.35
N LEU A 76 -20.04 -11.75 -18.66
CA LEU A 76 -18.59 -11.80 -18.66
C LEU A 76 -18.02 -11.97 -20.08
N SER A 77 -18.60 -12.86 -20.87
CA SER A 77 -18.22 -13.07 -22.28
C SER A 77 -19.46 -13.40 -23.12
N SER A 78 -19.43 -12.97 -24.38
CA SER A 78 -20.42 -13.40 -25.39
C SER A 78 -20.30 -14.89 -25.74
N ASN A 79 -19.15 -15.51 -25.45
CA ASN A 79 -18.90 -16.93 -25.67
C ASN A 79 -18.77 -17.69 -24.35
N LYS A 80 -19.75 -18.56 -24.07
CA LYS A 80 -19.78 -19.37 -22.84
C LYS A 80 -18.52 -20.21 -22.61
N LYS A 81 -17.88 -20.72 -23.67
CA LYS A 81 -16.65 -21.51 -23.55
C LYS A 81 -15.50 -20.65 -23.02
N GLN A 82 -15.33 -19.47 -23.61
CA GLN A 82 -14.30 -18.52 -23.18
C GLN A 82 -14.54 -18.05 -21.74
N GLY A 83 -15.78 -17.74 -21.38
CA GLY A 83 -16.14 -17.40 -20.00
C GLY A 83 -15.77 -18.52 -19.01
N SER A 84 -16.07 -19.78 -19.35
CA SER A 84 -15.71 -20.93 -18.51
C SER A 84 -14.20 -21.14 -18.38
N GLU A 85 -13.45 -20.87 -19.45
CA GLU A 85 -11.99 -20.95 -19.45
C GLU A 85 -11.40 -19.89 -18.51
N TRP A 86 -11.90 -18.66 -18.56
CA TRP A 86 -11.45 -17.59 -17.66
C TRP A 86 -11.75 -17.88 -16.19
N MET A 87 -12.92 -18.46 -15.89
CA MET A 87 -13.26 -18.84 -14.51
C MET A 87 -12.42 -20.01 -13.99
N THR A 88 -11.95 -20.89 -14.87
CA THR A 88 -11.13 -22.05 -14.48
C THR A 88 -9.65 -21.69 -14.35
N ASN A 89 -9.15 -20.78 -15.20
CA ASN A 89 -7.74 -20.41 -15.29
C ASN A 89 -7.43 -19.09 -14.56
N ILE A 90 -7.93 -18.94 -13.34
CA ILE A 90 -7.66 -17.74 -12.53
C ILE A 90 -6.23 -17.81 -11.97
N PRO A 91 -5.36 -16.80 -12.24
CA PRO A 91 -4.02 -16.77 -11.67
C PRO A 91 -4.08 -16.65 -10.14
N ASP A 92 -3.20 -17.39 -9.45
CA ASP A 92 -3.11 -17.35 -7.99
C ASP A 92 -2.28 -16.13 -7.53
N PRO A 93 -2.88 -15.13 -6.87
CA PRO A 93 -2.17 -13.93 -6.44
C PRO A 93 -1.18 -14.22 -5.30
N THR A 94 -1.32 -15.33 -4.56
CA THR A 94 -0.40 -15.66 -3.46
C THR A 94 0.99 -16.05 -3.97
N LYS A 95 1.06 -16.62 -5.17
CA LYS A 95 2.32 -16.99 -5.83
C LYS A 95 3.08 -15.80 -6.41
N MET A 96 2.50 -14.60 -6.39
CA MET A 96 3.16 -13.39 -6.87
C MET A 96 4.23 -12.87 -5.92
N TYR A 97 4.14 -13.21 -4.63
CA TYR A 97 5.03 -12.71 -3.59
C TYR A 97 5.63 -13.87 -2.82
N GLU A 98 6.95 -13.85 -2.69
CA GLU A 98 7.67 -14.82 -1.86
C GLU A 98 7.76 -14.30 -0.43
N CYS A 99 7.27 -15.09 0.52
CA CYS A 99 7.47 -14.83 1.94
C CYS A 99 8.91 -15.19 2.32
N ARG A 100 9.76 -14.16 2.40
CA ARG A 100 11.13 -14.31 2.90
C ARG A 100 11.14 -14.66 4.38
N SER A 101 12.17 -15.39 4.79
CA SER A 101 12.38 -15.72 6.20
C SER A 101 12.77 -14.49 7.02
N TYR A 102 12.59 -14.58 8.34
CA TYR A 102 12.97 -13.52 9.26
C TYR A 102 14.46 -13.15 9.16
N ASP A 103 15.33 -14.14 9.02
CA ASP A 103 16.78 -13.96 8.96
C ASP A 103 17.18 -13.20 7.68
N GLU A 104 16.59 -13.56 6.54
CA GLU A 104 16.79 -12.86 5.27
C GLU A 104 16.31 -11.41 5.35
N LEU A 105 15.12 -11.18 5.89
CA LEU A 105 14.57 -9.83 6.06
C LEU A 105 15.46 -8.99 6.99
N THR A 106 15.92 -9.57 8.09
CA THR A 106 16.83 -8.89 9.04
C THR A 106 18.13 -8.51 8.38
N LYS A 107 18.73 -9.42 7.60
CA LYS A 107 19.94 -9.15 6.83
C LYS A 107 19.73 -8.01 5.84
N ILE A 108 18.66 -8.07 5.04
CA ILE A 108 18.36 -7.03 4.05
C ILE A 108 18.17 -5.65 4.70
N VAL A 109 17.46 -5.60 5.83
CA VAL A 109 17.22 -4.34 6.56
C VAL A 109 18.53 -3.80 7.13
N ASN A 110 19.36 -4.64 7.75
CA ASN A 110 20.65 -4.22 8.29
C ASN A 110 21.62 -3.79 7.18
N ASP A 111 21.69 -4.53 6.08
CA ASP A 111 22.50 -4.17 4.91
C ASP A 111 22.05 -2.82 4.34
N TRP A 112 20.74 -2.57 4.26
CA TRP A 112 20.19 -1.28 3.82
C TRP A 112 20.51 -0.13 4.78
N LEU A 113 20.43 -0.36 6.10
CA LEU A 113 20.77 0.65 7.11
C LEU A 113 22.26 1.00 7.12
N ASN A 114 23.13 0.04 6.82
CA ASN A 114 24.58 0.21 6.83
C ASN A 114 25.17 0.55 5.46
N ALA A 115 24.37 0.52 4.38
CA ALA A 115 24.84 0.86 3.03
C ALA A 115 25.23 2.34 2.87
N ASP A 116 24.75 3.23 3.75
CA ASP A 116 25.14 4.65 3.79
C ASP A 116 26.41 4.93 4.63
N THR A 117 27.00 3.91 5.27
CA THR A 117 28.22 4.09 6.09
C THR A 117 29.54 3.89 5.35
N ASP A 118 29.51 3.49 4.07
CA ASP A 118 30.70 3.22 3.24
C ASP A 118 30.81 4.12 1.98
N ASP A 119 30.24 5.33 2.00
CA ASP A 119 30.59 6.40 1.04
C ASP A 119 31.31 7.55 1.76
N ASP A 120 32.29 8.10 1.06
CA ASP A 120 33.42 8.85 1.57
C ASP A 120 33.06 10.09 2.41
N SER A 121 33.96 10.39 3.35
CA SER A 121 34.07 11.61 4.14
C SER A 121 33.47 12.89 3.50
N THR A 122 32.34 13.40 4.04
CA THR A 122 32.03 14.86 4.17
C THR A 122 30.71 15.12 4.93
N GLY A 123 30.79 15.29 6.26
CA GLY A 123 29.79 15.99 7.12
C GLY A 123 28.43 15.29 7.31
N THR A 124 27.85 15.10 8.49
CA THR A 124 27.97 15.77 9.80
C THR A 124 27.82 14.68 10.85
N SER A 125 28.79 14.54 11.75
CA SER A 125 28.71 13.57 12.85
C SER A 125 27.55 13.92 13.78
N MET A 126 26.56 13.04 13.86
CA MET A 126 25.61 12.98 14.96
C MET A 126 25.99 11.78 15.85
N GLY A 127 26.65 12.09 16.97
CA GLY A 127 26.70 11.22 18.15
C GLY A 127 27.70 10.06 18.12
N GLY A 128 29.00 10.37 18.27
CA GLY A 128 29.97 9.40 18.78
C GLY A 128 29.75 9.09 20.26
N PRO A 129 30.25 7.94 20.77
CA PRO A 129 30.08 7.56 22.18
C PRO A 129 30.76 8.58 23.08
N ALA A 130 30.02 9.03 24.09
CA ALA A 130 30.42 10.10 25.01
C ALA A 130 31.77 9.80 25.68
N ASP A 131 32.74 10.67 25.41
CA ASP A 131 33.94 10.82 26.24
C ASP A 131 33.53 11.23 27.66
N LYS A 132 34.28 10.70 28.64
CA LYS A 132 34.12 10.94 30.08
C LYS A 132 34.02 12.44 30.39
N PRO A 133 33.15 12.86 31.32
CA PRO A 133 33.02 14.27 31.68
C PRO A 133 34.22 14.72 32.50
N SER A 134 34.95 15.72 31.99
CA SER A 134 35.83 16.57 32.77
C SER A 134 34.99 17.66 33.47
N THR A 135 35.13 17.70 34.79
CA THR A 135 34.56 18.71 35.67
C THR A 135 35.05 20.12 35.31
N SER A 136 34.14 21.07 35.07
CA SER A 136 34.31 22.47 35.48
C SER A 136 32.96 23.20 35.54
N ASP A 137 32.84 24.04 36.56
CA ASP A 137 31.62 24.54 37.19
C ASP A 137 30.96 25.76 36.51
N SER A 138 29.62 25.74 36.56
CA SER A 138 28.68 26.85 36.83
C SER A 138 28.53 28.03 35.85
N THR A 139 27.36 28.09 35.19
CA THR A 139 26.32 29.11 35.45
C THR A 139 24.98 28.66 34.83
N GLY A 140 24.01 28.33 35.68
CA GLY A 140 22.65 27.93 35.29
C GLY A 140 22.15 26.87 36.26
N SER A 141 21.13 27.21 37.08
CA SER A 141 20.58 26.36 38.14
C SER A 141 20.06 25.02 37.58
N GLY A 142 20.95 24.02 37.49
CA GLY A 142 20.62 22.66 37.08
C GLY A 142 19.84 21.93 38.17
N TYR A 143 18.73 21.33 37.79
CA TYR A 143 17.94 20.46 38.65
C TYR A 143 18.81 19.31 39.20
N LYS A 144 18.69 19.04 40.50
CA LYS A 144 19.54 18.05 41.18
C LYS A 144 19.15 16.59 40.89
N SER A 145 17.99 16.36 40.28
CA SER A 145 17.56 15.03 39.85
C SER A 145 16.58 15.13 38.68
N LEU A 146 16.55 14.09 37.86
CA LEU A 146 15.55 13.92 36.80
C LEU A 146 14.13 14.02 37.35
N ASP A 147 13.88 13.46 38.54
CA ASP A 147 12.57 13.58 39.21
C ASP A 147 12.19 15.04 39.52
N ALA A 148 13.15 15.88 39.89
CA ALA A 148 12.89 17.31 40.12
C ALA A 148 12.60 18.07 38.81
N ALA A 149 13.19 17.65 37.69
CA ALA A 149 12.89 18.22 36.37
C ALA A 149 11.51 17.79 35.85
N PHE A 150 11.09 16.55 36.12
CA PHE A 150 9.78 16.05 35.70
C PHE A 150 8.65 16.61 36.57
N ALA A 151 8.88 16.86 37.86
CA ALA A 151 7.87 17.42 38.75
C ALA A 151 7.47 18.86 38.37
N ASP A 152 8.42 19.68 37.93
CA ASP A 152 8.19 21.08 37.51
C ASP A 152 7.43 21.20 36.17
N LEU A 153 7.35 20.12 35.39
CA LEU A 153 6.63 20.08 34.11
C LEU A 153 5.14 19.66 34.27
N MET A 154 4.79 19.12 35.43
CA MET A 154 3.44 18.60 35.72
C MET A 154 2.59 19.54 36.58
N ASP A 155 3.15 20.67 37.03
CA ASP A 155 2.45 21.81 37.66
C ASP A 155 2.21 22.92 36.62
#